data_AF-A0A1B8Y054-F1
#
_entry.id   AF-A0A1B8Y054-F1
#
_cell.length_a   1.000
_cell.length_b   1.000
_cell.length_c   1.000
_cell.angle_alpha   90.00
_cell.angle_beta   90.00
_cell.angle_gamma   90.00
#
_symmetry.space_group_name_H-M   'P 1'
#
loop_
_entity.id
_entity.type
_entity.pdbx_description
1 polymer ?
#
loop_
_entity_poly.entity_id
_entity_poly.type
_entity_poly.pdbx_seq_one_letter_code
_entity_poly.pdbx_strand_id
1 'polypeptide(L)'
;LEMDSKSEAKQENYWLIQYQRLLNQKPLSLRLQEEGLEQELVDLLKALSAEKYLPIFAHHRFCLEMLEKMSPADLKKIGVEEVGLQHAIIERAREIVRTRSDQPKALEKLVPEEEPCALPSPMEPSAPDTEVANRNSECVVCMEQEAHVIFLPCGHVCCCTNCGDALRTCPLCRRDIGQRIRIYQSP
;
A
#
# COMPACT_ATOMS: atom_id res chain seq x y z
N LEU A 1 22.08 -25.01 34.35
CA LEU A 1 20.97 -24.37 35.11
C LEU A 1 20.87 -22.88 34.82
N GLU A 2 21.79 -22.00 35.26
CA GLU A 2 21.72 -20.56 34.89
C GLU A 2 22.04 -20.26 33.41
N MET A 3 22.90 -21.06 32.77
CA MET A 3 23.19 -20.92 31.33
C MET A 3 22.00 -21.36 30.45
N ASP A 4 21.24 -22.36 30.89
CA ASP A 4 20.05 -22.87 30.18
C ASP A 4 18.89 -21.88 30.27
N SER A 5 18.65 -21.25 31.42
CA SER A 5 17.59 -20.24 31.55
C SER A 5 17.87 -18.97 30.73
N LYS A 6 19.15 -18.61 30.51
CA LYS A 6 19.54 -17.50 29.63
C LYS A 6 19.38 -17.84 28.15
N SER A 7 19.57 -19.10 27.74
CA SER A 7 19.36 -19.52 26.35
C SER A 7 17.86 -19.59 26.02
N GLU A 8 17.04 -20.07 26.94
CA GLU A 8 15.57 -20.08 26.81
C GLU A 8 15.00 -18.65 26.69
N ALA A 9 15.39 -17.73 27.59
CA ALA A 9 14.95 -16.34 27.52
C ALA A 9 15.41 -15.64 26.21
N LYS A 10 16.60 -15.96 25.70
CA LYS A 10 17.12 -15.41 24.43
C LYS A 10 16.35 -15.96 23.22
N GLN A 11 15.87 -17.19 23.31
CA GLN A 11 15.07 -17.86 22.28
C GLN A 11 13.61 -17.40 22.27
N GLU A 12 13.02 -17.13 23.44
CA GLU A 12 11.71 -16.49 23.57
C GLU A 12 11.71 -15.06 23.01
N ASN A 13 12.77 -14.29 23.32
CA ASN A 13 12.97 -12.96 22.73
C ASN A 13 13.11 -13.02 21.22
N TYR A 14 13.80 -14.04 20.68
CA TYR A 14 13.92 -14.19 19.24
C TYR A 14 12.56 -14.37 18.58
N TRP A 15 11.70 -15.26 19.11
CA TRP A 15 10.36 -15.48 18.56
C TRP A 15 9.48 -14.23 18.63
N LEU A 16 9.50 -13.50 19.75
CA LEU A 16 8.77 -12.25 19.89
C LEU A 16 9.27 -11.17 18.91
N ILE A 17 10.59 -11.06 18.71
CA ILE A 17 11.19 -10.12 17.76
C ILE A 17 10.83 -10.50 16.32
N GLN A 18 10.87 -11.78 15.95
CA GLN A 18 10.48 -12.22 14.60
C GLN A 18 8.97 -12.03 14.37
N TYR A 19 8.15 -12.34 15.36
CA TYR A 19 6.70 -12.14 15.27
C TYR A 19 6.35 -10.65 15.16
N GLN A 20 6.98 -9.79 15.96
CA GLN A 20 6.82 -8.34 15.87
C GLN A 20 7.29 -7.81 14.51
N ARG A 21 8.37 -8.36 13.94
CA ARG A 21 8.83 -8.02 12.58
C ARG A 21 7.82 -8.44 11.53
N LEU A 22 7.23 -9.64 11.63
CA LEU A 22 6.20 -10.14 10.73
C LEU A 22 4.94 -9.27 10.79
N LEU A 23 4.52 -8.87 11.99
CA LEU A 23 3.38 -7.97 12.19
C LEU A 23 3.65 -6.54 11.70
N ASN A 24 4.88 -6.06 11.87
CA ASN A 24 5.32 -4.76 11.34
C ASN A 24 5.70 -4.84 9.85
N GLN A 25 5.71 -6.03 9.25
CA GLN A 25 6.06 -6.18 7.85
C GLN A 25 4.90 -5.66 7.02
N LYS A 26 5.11 -4.49 6.43
CA LYS A 26 4.13 -3.87 5.54
C LYS A 26 3.83 -4.85 4.41
N PRO A 27 2.57 -5.29 4.23
CA PRO A 27 2.22 -6.26 3.21
C PRO A 27 2.65 -5.73 1.84
N LEU A 28 3.13 -6.61 0.97
CA LEU A 28 3.68 -6.24 -0.34
C LEU A 28 2.69 -5.40 -1.16
N SER A 29 1.39 -5.66 -1.01
CA SER A 29 0.31 -4.87 -1.60
C SER A 29 0.29 -3.42 -1.12
N LEU A 30 0.68 -3.12 0.12
CA LEU A 30 0.84 -1.74 0.59
C LEU A 30 2.12 -1.09 0.07
N ARG A 31 3.22 -1.84 -0.04
CA ARG A 31 4.47 -1.33 -0.60
C ARG A 31 4.34 -0.97 -2.08
N LEU A 32 3.76 -1.87 -2.89
CA LEU A 32 3.47 -1.64 -4.31
C LEU A 32 2.47 -0.50 -4.55
N GLN A 33 1.62 -0.21 -3.55
CA GLN A 33 0.65 0.86 -3.66
C GLN A 33 1.26 2.22 -3.32
N GLU A 34 2.21 2.25 -2.39
CA GLU A 34 3.06 3.41 -2.08
C GLU A 34 4.02 3.77 -3.21
N GLU A 35 4.44 2.80 -4.02
CA GLU A 35 5.26 3.05 -5.23
C GLU A 35 4.53 3.89 -6.30
N GLY A 36 3.19 3.95 -6.26
CA GLY A 36 2.39 4.81 -7.13
C GLY A 36 1.99 6.15 -6.52
N LEU A 37 2.44 6.45 -5.30
CA LEU A 37 2.12 7.69 -4.61
C LEU A 37 3.20 8.74 -4.89
N GLU A 38 2.80 9.98 -5.18
CA GLU A 38 3.76 11.06 -5.40
C GLU A 38 4.66 11.24 -4.16
N GLN A 39 5.97 11.33 -4.37
CA GLN A 39 6.94 11.45 -3.27
C GLN A 39 6.66 12.68 -2.39
N GLU A 40 6.21 13.77 -3.01
CA GLU A 40 5.78 14.98 -2.31
C GLU A 40 4.54 14.78 -1.43
N LEU A 41 3.63 13.86 -1.78
CA LEU A 41 2.49 13.52 -0.95
C LEU A 41 2.91 12.65 0.25
N VAL A 42 3.88 11.75 0.05
CA VAL A 42 4.49 10.98 1.15
C VAL A 42 5.18 11.93 2.13
N ASP A 43 5.95 12.89 1.62
CA ASP A 43 6.69 13.85 2.44
C ASP A 43 5.73 14.82 3.17
N LEU A 44 4.65 15.26 2.53
CA LEU A 44 3.57 16.01 3.17
C LEU A 44 2.96 15.23 4.33
N LEU A 45 2.60 13.95 4.12
CA LEU A 45 1.99 13.13 5.16
C LEU A 45 2.97 12.83 6.30
N LYS A 46 4.26 12.63 6.02
CA LYS A 46 5.31 12.50 7.05
C LYS A 46 5.48 13.79 7.87
N ALA A 47 5.52 14.94 7.21
CA ALA A 47 5.65 16.25 7.86
C ALA A 47 4.47 16.54 8.81
N LEU A 48 3.28 16.01 8.49
CA LEU A 48 2.07 16.11 9.32
C LEU A 48 1.91 14.94 10.31
N SER A 49 2.91 14.05 10.43
CA SER A 49 2.85 12.83 11.27
C SER A 49 1.61 11.97 10.99
N ALA A 50 1.22 11.93 9.72
CA ALA A 50 0.00 11.31 9.19
C ALA A 50 0.29 10.02 8.40
N GLU A 51 1.42 9.37 8.66
CA GLU A 51 1.91 8.17 7.95
C GLU A 51 0.93 7.00 8.01
N LYS A 52 0.14 6.91 9.08
CA LYS A 52 -0.92 5.90 9.24
C LYS A 52 -2.00 5.95 8.15
N TYR A 53 -2.14 7.08 7.45
CA TYR A 53 -3.08 7.24 6.35
C TYR A 53 -2.46 6.93 4.98
N LEU A 54 -1.14 6.73 4.87
CA LEU A 54 -0.47 6.34 3.62
C LEU A 54 -1.15 5.13 2.94
N PRO A 55 -1.52 4.06 3.65
CA PRO A 55 -2.29 2.95 3.08
C PRO A 55 -3.57 3.36 2.38
N ILE A 56 -4.34 4.25 3.01
CA ILE A 56 -5.65 4.68 2.53
C ILE A 56 -5.47 5.61 1.33
N PHE A 57 -4.52 6.53 1.40
CA PHE A 57 -4.22 7.44 0.30
C PHE A 57 -3.68 6.71 -0.93
N ALA A 58 -2.82 5.72 -0.71
CA ALA A 58 -2.33 4.83 -1.75
C ALA A 58 -3.48 4.03 -2.37
N HIS A 59 -4.42 3.51 -1.55
CA HIS A 59 -5.58 2.75 -2.03
C HIS A 59 -6.52 3.54 -2.93
N HIS A 60 -6.81 4.78 -2.53
CA HIS A 60 -7.67 5.66 -3.30
C HIS A 60 -6.95 6.40 -4.43
N ARG A 61 -5.64 6.14 -4.63
CA ARG A 61 -4.80 6.77 -5.66
C ARG A 61 -4.91 8.30 -5.60
N PHE A 62 -4.86 8.89 -4.40
CA PHE A 62 -4.88 10.34 -4.27
C PHE A 62 -3.59 10.95 -4.80
N CYS A 63 -3.73 12.02 -5.59
CA CYS A 63 -2.65 12.89 -6.02
C CYS A 63 -2.82 14.28 -5.40
N LEU A 64 -1.75 15.08 -5.41
CA LEU A 64 -1.77 16.46 -4.89
C LEU A 64 -2.81 17.33 -5.61
N GLU A 65 -3.01 17.10 -6.92
CA GLU A 65 -4.01 17.79 -7.74
C GLU A 65 -5.46 17.46 -7.34
N MET A 66 -5.70 16.23 -6.86
CA MET A 66 -7.00 15.82 -6.32
C MET A 66 -7.22 16.43 -4.95
N LEU A 67 -6.18 16.42 -4.09
CA LEU A 67 -6.23 16.98 -2.74
C LEU A 67 -6.47 18.49 -2.72
N GLU A 68 -5.97 19.22 -3.73
CA GLU A 68 -6.24 20.65 -3.90
C GLU A 68 -7.74 20.98 -3.98
N LYS A 69 -8.49 20.12 -4.67
CA LYS A 69 -9.92 20.28 -4.97
C LYS A 69 -10.83 19.66 -3.92
N MET A 70 -10.26 18.96 -2.93
CA MET A 70 -11.02 18.26 -1.90
C MET A 70 -11.46 19.20 -0.78
N SER A 71 -12.62 18.87 -0.18
CA SER A 71 -13.11 19.52 1.03
C SER A 71 -12.73 18.70 2.28
N PRO A 72 -12.65 19.33 3.47
CA PRO A 72 -12.40 18.61 4.73
C PRO A 72 -13.42 17.48 4.99
N ALA A 73 -14.66 17.66 4.51
CA ALA A 73 -15.71 16.66 4.59
C ALA A 73 -15.41 15.40 3.76
N ASP A 74 -14.63 15.51 2.68
CA ASP A 74 -14.23 14.36 1.86
C ASP A 74 -13.13 13.56 2.54
N LEU A 75 -12.16 14.23 3.18
CA LEU A 75 -11.15 13.58 4.02
C LEU A 75 -11.76 12.85 5.22
N LYS A 76 -12.86 13.40 5.79
CA LYS A 76 -13.62 12.73 6.83
C LYS A 76 -14.24 11.40 6.36
N LYS A 77 -14.74 11.32 5.13
CA LYS A 77 -15.31 10.08 4.55
C LYS A 77 -14.25 8.99 4.35
N ILE A 78 -12.99 9.39 4.24
CA ILE A 78 -11.83 8.51 4.02
C ILE A 78 -11.24 8.04 5.37
N GLY A 79 -11.76 8.54 6.50
CA GLY A 79 -11.32 8.14 7.85
C GLY A 79 -10.29 9.07 8.49
N VAL A 80 -10.02 10.24 7.90
CA VAL A 80 -9.25 11.30 8.58
C VAL A 80 -10.21 12.04 9.51
N GLU A 81 -10.28 11.67 10.78
CA GLU A 81 -11.26 12.23 11.73
C GLU A 81 -10.83 13.58 12.32
N GLU A 82 -9.52 13.80 12.43
CA GLU A 82 -8.92 15.01 13.01
C GLU A 82 -9.15 16.24 12.09
N VAL A 83 -10.00 17.17 12.52
CA VAL A 83 -10.33 18.38 11.75
C VAL A 83 -9.09 19.23 11.47
N GLY A 84 -8.20 19.37 12.45
CA GLY A 84 -6.93 20.10 12.25
C GLY A 84 -6.05 19.47 11.18
N LEU A 85 -6.01 18.13 11.12
CA LEU A 85 -5.25 17.40 10.13
C LEU A 85 -5.88 17.51 8.72
N GLN A 86 -7.21 17.48 8.62
CA GLN A 86 -7.91 17.66 7.34
C GLN A 86 -7.55 19.01 6.71
N HIS A 87 -7.62 20.09 7.49
CA HIS A 87 -7.26 21.43 7.03
C HIS A 87 -5.77 21.54 6.69
N ALA A 88 -4.88 20.95 7.51
CA ALA A 88 -3.44 20.98 7.26
C ALA A 88 -3.05 20.25 5.95
N ILE A 89 -3.67 19.10 5.67
CA ILE A 89 -3.43 18.34 4.44
C ILE A 89 -3.85 19.16 3.21
N ILE A 90 -5.04 19.76 3.23
CA ILE A 90 -5.56 20.52 2.08
C ILE A 90 -4.74 21.80 1.84
N GLU A 91 -4.43 22.56 2.89
CA GLU A 91 -3.65 23.79 2.75
C GLU A 91 -2.23 23.49 2.24
N ARG A 92 -1.57 22.44 2.74
CA ARG A 92 -0.25 22.04 2.25
C ARG A 92 -0.28 21.46 0.85
N ALA A 93 -1.33 20.71 0.48
CA ALA A 93 -1.50 20.25 -0.90
C ALA A 93 -1.64 21.43 -1.87
N ARG A 94 -2.43 22.46 -1.52
CA ARG A 94 -2.57 23.68 -2.33
C ARG A 94 -1.27 24.46 -2.45
N GLU A 95 -0.50 24.57 -1.36
CA GLU A 95 0.80 25.24 -1.37
C GLU A 95 1.76 24.56 -2.35
N ILE A 96 1.85 23.23 -2.33
CA ILE A 96 2.71 22.45 -3.23
C ILE A 96 2.26 22.56 -4.69
N VAL A 97 0.94 22.57 -4.96
CA VAL A 97 0.43 22.74 -6.33
C VAL A 97 0.69 24.15 -6.85
N ARG A 98 0.59 25.18 -6.00
CA ARG A 98 0.93 26.57 -6.36
C ARG A 98 2.41 26.73 -6.66
N THR A 99 3.29 26.21 -5.81
CA THR A 99 4.75 26.25 -6.06
C THR A 99 5.15 25.48 -7.31
N ARG A 100 4.45 24.38 -7.65
CA ARG A 100 4.60 23.68 -8.95
C ARG A 100 4.16 24.54 -10.15
N SER A 101 3.10 25.33 -10.00
CA SER A 101 2.57 26.17 -11.08
C SER A 101 3.38 27.44 -11.32
N ASP A 102 4.04 27.98 -10.29
CA ASP A 102 4.84 29.21 -10.36
C ASP A 102 6.27 28.98 -10.90
N GLN A 103 6.70 27.72 -11.08
CA GLN A 103 8.04 27.39 -11.55
C GLN A 103 8.04 26.99 -13.04
N PRO A 104 8.54 27.82 -13.97
CA PRO A 104 8.84 27.34 -15.31
C PRO A 104 9.97 26.31 -15.22
N LYS A 105 9.79 25.13 -15.83
CA LYS A 105 10.80 24.09 -16.00
C LYS A 105 12.13 24.68 -16.50
N ALA A 106 13.13 24.83 -15.64
CA ALA A 106 14.51 25.07 -16.03
C ALA A 106 15.52 24.52 -15.00
N LEU A 107 16.23 23.48 -15.44
CA LEU A 107 17.60 23.09 -15.10
C LEU A 107 17.90 22.30 -13.81
N GLU A 108 18.20 21.02 -14.06
CA GLU A 108 19.27 20.17 -13.52
C GLU A 108 20.25 20.70 -12.47
N LYS A 109 20.58 19.75 -11.58
CA LYS A 109 21.79 19.60 -10.73
C LYS A 109 21.99 20.61 -9.61
N LEU A 110 22.13 20.07 -8.40
CA LEU A 110 23.41 20.03 -7.68
C LEU A 110 23.29 19.00 -6.55
N VAL A 111 24.06 17.93 -6.69
CA VAL A 111 24.41 17.01 -5.60
C VAL A 111 25.55 17.68 -4.84
N PRO A 112 25.49 17.78 -3.50
CA PRO A 112 26.70 17.85 -2.70
C PRO A 112 27.03 16.43 -2.20
N GLU A 113 28.20 15.96 -2.61
CA GLU A 113 28.94 14.85 -2.02
C GLU A 113 29.15 15.12 -0.53
N GLU A 114 28.82 14.17 0.35
CA GLU A 114 29.56 13.92 1.59
C GLU A 114 29.56 12.40 1.89
N GLU A 115 30.75 11.80 1.93
CA GLU A 115 30.99 10.47 2.48
C GLU A 115 30.74 10.47 4.00
N PRO A 116 30.35 9.35 4.64
CA PRO A 116 31.38 8.39 5.10
C PRO A 116 30.97 6.90 5.18
N CYS A 117 31.99 6.07 4.95
CA CYS A 117 32.32 4.84 5.69
C CYS A 117 31.45 3.57 5.58
N ALA A 118 32.07 2.57 4.94
CA ALA A 118 32.28 1.20 5.43
C ALA A 118 31.06 0.24 5.57
N LEU A 119 31.08 -0.73 4.66
CA LEU A 119 30.35 -2.01 4.66
C LEU A 119 30.42 -2.75 6.02
N PRO A 120 29.39 -3.56 6.33
CA PRO A 120 29.55 -4.98 6.03
C PRO A 120 28.37 -5.57 5.25
N SER A 121 28.71 -6.49 4.35
CA SER A 121 27.81 -7.35 3.57
C SER A 121 26.78 -8.06 4.44
N PRO A 122 25.53 -8.15 3.96
CA PRO A 122 24.76 -9.38 4.08
C PRO A 122 24.58 -10.00 2.70
N MET A 123 25.01 -11.26 2.60
CA MET A 123 24.74 -12.19 1.50
C MET A 123 23.32 -12.05 0.96
N GLU A 124 23.24 -11.86 -0.35
CA GLU A 124 21.99 -11.94 -1.11
C GLU A 124 21.49 -13.39 -1.13
N PRO A 125 20.24 -13.68 -0.72
CA PRO A 125 19.59 -14.88 -1.20
C PRO A 125 19.15 -14.64 -2.65
N SER A 126 19.79 -15.35 -3.57
CA SER A 126 19.34 -15.53 -4.95
C SER A 126 17.92 -16.09 -4.97
N ALA A 127 16.93 -15.23 -5.18
CA ALA A 127 15.59 -15.61 -5.60
C ALA A 127 15.39 -15.07 -7.01
N PRO A 128 14.93 -15.88 -7.98
CA PRO A 128 14.80 -15.45 -9.37
C PRO A 128 13.78 -14.31 -9.46
N ASP A 129 14.11 -13.30 -10.28
CA ASP A 129 13.23 -12.22 -10.69
C ASP A 129 11.88 -12.80 -11.12
N THR A 130 10.89 -12.71 -10.24
CA THR A 130 9.52 -13.03 -10.65
C THR A 130 9.02 -11.82 -11.39
N GLU A 131 9.22 -11.90 -12.69
CA GLU A 131 8.51 -11.20 -13.75
C GLU A 131 7.18 -10.65 -13.22
N VAL A 132 7.01 -9.33 -13.32
CA VAL A 132 5.74 -8.64 -13.06
C VAL A 132 4.75 -9.11 -14.13
N ALA A 133 4.27 -10.34 -13.98
CA ALA A 133 3.31 -10.98 -14.84
C ALA A 133 1.96 -10.32 -14.57
N ASN A 134 1.65 -9.37 -15.43
CA ASN A 134 0.32 -9.11 -15.96
C ASN A 134 -0.84 -9.75 -15.17
N ARG A 135 -1.32 -9.03 -14.15
CA ARG A 135 -2.73 -8.78 -13.77
C ARG A 135 -3.77 -9.89 -13.97
N ASN A 136 -3.42 -11.13 -13.66
CA ASN A 136 -4.35 -12.26 -13.78
C ASN A 136 -4.14 -13.22 -12.60
N SER A 137 -4.76 -12.92 -11.47
CA SER A 137 -4.74 -13.80 -10.31
C SER A 137 -5.58 -15.05 -10.59
N GLU A 138 -5.05 -16.24 -10.28
CA GLU A 138 -5.82 -17.48 -10.38
C GLU A 138 -7.00 -17.51 -9.41
N CYS A 139 -8.03 -18.28 -9.75
CA CYS A 139 -9.19 -18.47 -8.91
C CYS A 139 -8.78 -19.15 -7.60
N VAL A 140 -9.06 -18.51 -6.47
CA VAL A 140 -8.71 -19.03 -5.14
C VAL A 140 -9.51 -20.28 -4.73
N VAL A 141 -10.49 -20.69 -5.54
CA VAL A 141 -11.39 -21.83 -5.27
C VAL A 141 -10.92 -23.07 -6.04
N CYS A 142 -10.75 -22.97 -7.36
CA CYS A 142 -10.30 -24.11 -8.17
C CYS A 142 -8.79 -24.14 -8.41
N MET A 143 -8.10 -23.01 -8.28
CA MET A 143 -6.67 -22.86 -8.62
C MET A 143 -6.31 -23.36 -10.02
N GLU A 144 -7.28 -23.30 -10.95
CA GLU A 144 -7.15 -23.84 -12.30
C GLU A 144 -7.45 -22.79 -13.37
N GLN A 145 -8.41 -21.90 -13.08
CA GLN A 145 -8.88 -20.88 -14.00
C GLN A 145 -8.58 -19.50 -13.43
N GLU A 146 -8.46 -18.53 -14.32
CA GLU A 146 -8.19 -17.14 -13.99
C GLU A 146 -9.38 -16.44 -13.33
N ALA A 147 -9.11 -15.50 -12.42
CA ALA A 147 -10.13 -14.75 -11.72
C ALA A 147 -10.66 -13.58 -12.57
N HIS A 148 -11.92 -13.70 -13.00
CA HIS A 148 -12.60 -12.68 -13.83
C HIS A 148 -13.90 -12.16 -13.23
N VAL A 149 -14.26 -12.57 -12.01
CA VAL A 149 -15.51 -12.13 -11.37
C VAL A 149 -15.24 -11.13 -10.27
N ILE A 150 -15.82 -9.93 -10.41
CA ILE A 150 -15.89 -8.91 -9.35
C ILE A 150 -17.13 -9.19 -8.49
N PHE A 151 -16.95 -9.29 -7.17
CA PHE A 151 -18.04 -9.40 -6.20
C PHE A 151 -18.42 -8.02 -5.64
N LEU A 152 -19.68 -7.62 -5.74
CA LEU A 152 -20.20 -6.39 -5.13
C LEU A 152 -21.02 -6.71 -3.86
N PRO A 153 -20.91 -5.89 -2.79
CA PRO A 153 -20.31 -4.56 -2.77
C PRO A 153 -18.84 -4.51 -2.32
N CYS A 154 -18.11 -5.64 -2.22
CA CYS A 154 -16.73 -5.63 -1.71
C CYS A 154 -15.65 -5.29 -2.75
N GLY A 155 -15.91 -5.44 -4.05
CA GLY A 155 -15.00 -5.13 -5.15
C GLY A 155 -13.90 -6.16 -5.41
N HIS A 156 -13.84 -7.27 -4.67
CA HIS A 156 -12.77 -8.27 -4.83
C HIS A 156 -12.92 -9.09 -6.12
N VAL A 157 -11.79 -9.33 -6.79
CA VAL A 157 -11.65 -10.24 -7.94
C VAL A 157 -10.79 -11.42 -7.50
N CYS A 158 -11.42 -12.58 -7.30
CA CYS A 158 -10.71 -13.75 -6.75
C CYS A 158 -11.24 -15.09 -7.27
N CYS A 159 -12.26 -15.09 -8.13
CA CYS A 159 -12.89 -16.31 -8.62
C CYS A 159 -13.06 -16.28 -10.14
N CYS A 160 -12.93 -17.46 -10.75
CA CYS A 160 -13.39 -17.67 -12.12
C CYS A 160 -14.92 -17.64 -12.17
N THR A 161 -15.47 -17.59 -13.37
CA THR A 161 -16.92 -17.54 -13.60
C THR A 161 -17.65 -18.72 -12.96
N ASN A 162 -17.15 -19.94 -13.14
CA ASN A 162 -17.79 -21.16 -12.64
C ASN A 162 -17.81 -21.22 -11.11
N CYS A 163 -16.68 -20.94 -10.45
CA CYS A 163 -16.61 -20.95 -8.99
C CYS A 163 -17.38 -19.77 -8.38
N GLY A 164 -17.37 -18.60 -9.03
CA GLY A 164 -18.04 -17.40 -8.53
C GLY A 164 -19.56 -17.54 -8.45
N ASP A 165 -20.18 -18.31 -9.35
CA ASP A 165 -21.64 -18.47 -9.42
C ASP A 165 -22.22 -19.27 -8.24
N ALA A 166 -21.45 -20.21 -7.68
CA ALA A 166 -21.88 -21.05 -6.55
C ALA A 166 -21.74 -20.36 -5.17
N LEU A 167 -20.95 -19.29 -5.08
CA LEU A 167 -20.62 -18.64 -3.81
C LEU A 167 -21.69 -17.66 -3.36
N ARG A 168 -22.03 -17.65 -2.07
CA ARG A 168 -22.92 -16.63 -1.47
C ARG A 168 -22.15 -15.47 -0.82
N THR A 169 -20.91 -15.72 -0.40
CA THR A 169 -20.03 -14.76 0.26
C THR A 169 -18.67 -14.71 -0.44
N CYS A 170 -18.01 -13.57 -0.38
CA CYS A 170 -16.67 -13.39 -0.96
C CYS A 170 -15.62 -14.21 -0.19
N PRO A 171 -14.79 -15.04 -0.85
CA PRO A 171 -13.75 -15.83 -0.18
C PRO A 171 -12.70 -14.99 0.55
N LEU A 172 -12.41 -13.78 0.07
CA LEU A 172 -11.38 -12.91 0.64
C LEU A 172 -11.85 -12.16 1.89
N CYS A 173 -13.06 -11.60 1.85
CA CYS A 173 -13.53 -10.69 2.91
C CYS A 173 -14.82 -11.15 3.60
N ARG A 174 -15.36 -12.31 3.23
CA ARG A 174 -16.56 -12.95 3.80
C ARG A 174 -17.85 -12.13 3.69
N ARG A 175 -17.83 -10.99 3.00
CA ARG A 175 -19.01 -10.15 2.74
C ARG A 175 -19.99 -10.85 1.78
N ASP A 176 -21.29 -10.69 2.01
CA ASP A 176 -22.34 -11.20 1.13
C ASP A 176 -22.23 -10.64 -0.30
N ILE A 177 -22.44 -11.52 -1.28
CA ILE A 177 -22.38 -11.18 -2.70
C ILE A 177 -23.78 -10.77 -3.17
N GLY A 178 -23.97 -9.47 -3.38
CA GLY A 178 -25.20 -8.92 -3.96
C GLY A 178 -25.21 -8.96 -5.49
N GLN A 179 -24.05 -8.74 -6.13
CA GLN A 179 -23.92 -8.72 -7.58
C GLN A 179 -22.55 -9.25 -8.04
N ARG A 180 -22.51 -9.83 -9.24
CA ARG A 180 -21.31 -10.34 -9.92
C ARG A 180 -21.12 -9.61 -11.25
N ILE A 181 -19.91 -9.14 -11.52
CA ILE A 181 -19.54 -8.53 -12.81
C ILE A 181 -18.39 -9.35 -13.41
N ARG A 182 -18.52 -9.73 -14.69
CA ARG A 182 -17.50 -10.47 -15.43
C ARG A 182 -16.57 -9.50 -16.17
N ILE A 183 -15.27 -9.66 -16.01
CA ILE A 183 -14.24 -8.89 -16.69
C ILE A 183 -13.90 -9.61 -17.99
N TYR A 184 -14.07 -8.92 -19.12
CA TYR A 184 -13.61 -9.36 -20.43
C TYR A 184 -12.34 -8.59 -20.78
N GLN A 185 -11.22 -9.27 -20.97
CA GLN A 185 -10.03 -8.64 -21.51
C GLN A 185 -10.18 -8.56 -23.03
N SER A 186 -9.96 -7.37 -23.60
CA SER A 186 -9.86 -7.21 -25.05
C SER A 186 -8.57 -7.90 -25.52
N PRO A 187 -8.61 -8.64 -26.65
CA PRO A 187 -7.41 -9.25 -27.23
C PRO A 187 -6.37 -8.20 -27.66
#